data_AF-A0AAD3HA12-F1
#
_entry.id   AF-A0AAD3HA12-F1
#
_cell.length_a   1.000
_cell.length_b   1.000
_cell.length_c   1.000
_cell.angle_alpha   90.00
_cell.angle_beta   90.00
_cell.angle_gamma   90.00
#
_symmetry.space_group_name_H-M   'P 1'
#
loop_
_entity.id
_entity.type
_entity.pdbx_description
1 polymer ?
#
loop_
_entity_poly.entity_id
_entity_poly.type
_entity_poly.pdbx_seq_one_letter_code
_entity_poly.pdbx_strand_id
1 'polypeptide(L)'
;MLTPFRATQEITDNALAVGNHTSAVIFTAIMVFGIAGSQMYNVSLSVYYLYLIKYNYRERKFTQKVEPYVHMIPIMWALIGVISCLATQSFNPGYSNYFLNSYPNGCNKDDEIDCTRGKAAPIMGLIFGALTLVVSLLANILILLWIWRHVYTQEKKADAIRLRRVSTIMQSNLRRASNTTPTSSDPRRRLSQESDTGVLAQALSSRRSQIDSSRRNMSRRFLRQAFWYLIAFLVCYGTNFILLIIQICGQKSDSIPFGLRLWTRVIRPLHGIFNMLIFTYPHTRNKRKEEPSLSYFAALLYVIRAGCDNDENDTMSTRRNRTPHSSSRLPNRKSQKSTPKRNVSLNSYKTNSNAIAMKGQEDQIGKAHGFNFAPNTAPTKCENDPETKHEAEDDKNIKTMENSLTSTTDENDEGFNETNQNVQFDEENGDIFPSSIKENVSIHEETAK
;
A
#
# COMPACT_ATOMS: atom_id res chain seq x y z
N MET A 1 9.53 -38.25 31.05
CA MET A 1 8.07 -38.40 30.96
C MET A 1 7.45 -37.03 31.20
N LEU A 2 6.90 -36.38 30.18
CA LEU A 2 6.23 -35.08 30.35
C LEU A 2 4.81 -35.35 30.87
N THR A 3 4.60 -35.20 32.19
CA THR A 3 3.25 -35.11 32.72
C THR A 3 2.56 -33.88 32.13
N PRO A 4 1.28 -33.96 31.73
CA PRO A 4 0.54 -32.76 31.37
C PRO A 4 0.36 -31.92 32.62
N PHE A 5 1.17 -30.86 32.75
CA PHE A 5 1.11 -29.93 33.88
C PHE A 5 -0.27 -29.29 33.94
N ARG A 6 -1.09 -29.74 34.89
CA ARG A 6 -2.32 -29.06 35.29
C ARG A 6 -1.93 -27.65 35.73
N ALA A 7 -2.51 -26.64 35.10
CA ALA A 7 -2.51 -25.29 35.66
C ALA A 7 -3.11 -25.35 37.08
N THR A 8 -2.59 -24.55 37.99
CA THR A 8 -3.04 -24.52 39.39
C THR A 8 -4.53 -24.22 39.49
N GLN A 9 -5.17 -24.85 40.46
CA GLN A 9 -6.56 -25.33 40.35
C GLN A 9 -7.64 -24.22 40.42
N GLU A 10 -7.27 -22.98 40.76
CA GLU A 10 -8.21 -21.86 40.96
C GLU A 10 -8.72 -21.18 39.68
N ILE A 11 -8.24 -21.57 38.48
CA ILE A 11 -8.74 -21.05 37.19
C ILE A 11 -9.05 -22.19 36.21
N THR A 12 -9.69 -23.27 36.69
CA THR A 12 -9.90 -24.50 35.90
C THR A 12 -11.35 -24.83 35.51
N ASP A 13 -12.32 -23.94 35.75
CA ASP A 13 -13.72 -24.14 35.31
C ASP A 13 -13.91 -24.02 33.79
N ASN A 14 -12.95 -23.44 33.07
CA ASN A 14 -12.92 -23.41 31.61
C ASN A 14 -12.31 -24.72 31.04
N ALA A 15 -13.07 -25.81 31.09
CA ALA A 15 -12.68 -27.17 30.72
C ALA A 15 -12.14 -27.40 29.28
N LEU A 16 -12.06 -26.34 28.45
CA LEU A 16 -11.57 -26.37 27.06
C LEU A 16 -10.19 -25.71 26.88
N ALA A 17 -9.62 -25.07 27.91
CA ALA A 17 -8.34 -24.37 27.82
C ALA A 17 -7.14 -25.33 28.04
N VAL A 18 -6.69 -26.00 26.98
CA VAL A 18 -5.48 -26.84 27.02
C VAL A 18 -4.25 -26.02 26.61
N GLY A 19 -3.35 -25.74 27.57
CA GLY A 19 -2.09 -25.05 27.33
C GLY A 19 -1.34 -24.75 28.62
N ASN A 20 -0.04 -24.44 28.51
CA ASN A 20 0.78 -23.95 29.62
C ASN A 20 1.12 -22.46 29.44
N HIS A 21 1.63 -21.83 30.51
CA HIS A 21 2.03 -20.42 30.53
C HIS A 21 2.92 -20.04 29.32
N THR A 22 3.94 -20.85 29.03
CA THR A 22 4.86 -20.63 27.89
C THR A 22 4.14 -20.61 26.55
N SER A 23 3.22 -21.54 26.30
CA SER A 23 2.43 -21.59 25.07
C SER A 23 1.51 -20.38 24.91
N ALA A 24 0.93 -19.88 26.02
CA ALA A 24 0.12 -18.67 26.03
C ALA A 24 0.97 -17.41 25.75
N VAL A 25 2.15 -17.30 26.38
CA VAL A 25 3.12 -16.22 26.12
C VAL A 25 3.54 -16.19 24.65
N ILE A 26 3.91 -17.34 24.05
CA ILE A 26 4.31 -17.44 22.65
C ILE A 26 3.16 -17.05 21.70
N PHE A 27 1.95 -17.55 21.94
CA PHE A 27 0.78 -17.22 21.13
C PHE A 27 0.44 -15.71 21.20
N THR A 28 0.46 -15.12 22.40
CA THR A 28 0.25 -13.68 22.57
C THR A 28 1.36 -12.85 21.93
N ALA A 29 2.62 -13.30 21.99
CA ALA A 29 3.74 -12.65 21.30
C ALA A 29 3.54 -12.61 19.78
N ILE A 30 3.18 -13.74 19.16
CA ILE A 30 2.85 -13.85 17.73
C ILE A 30 1.65 -12.95 17.38
N MET A 31 0.62 -12.92 18.24
CA MET A 31 -0.55 -12.07 18.04
C MET A 31 -0.16 -10.58 18.08
N VAL A 32 0.62 -10.14 19.06
CA VAL A 32 1.07 -8.75 19.20
C VAL A 32 1.99 -8.35 18.03
N PHE A 33 2.88 -9.23 17.59
CA PHE A 33 3.67 -9.04 16.37
C PHE A 33 2.78 -8.74 15.16
N GLY A 34 1.79 -9.60 14.91
CA GLY A 34 0.84 -9.44 13.81
C GLY A 34 0.02 -8.15 13.91
N ILE A 35 -0.42 -7.78 15.11
CA ILE A 35 -1.22 -6.56 15.35
C ILE A 35 -0.41 -5.29 15.08
N ALA A 36 0.79 -5.17 15.65
CA ALA A 36 1.64 -3.98 15.50
C ALA A 36 2.16 -3.87 14.05
N GLY A 37 2.61 -5.01 13.49
CA GLY A 37 3.11 -5.09 12.13
C GLY A 37 2.04 -4.73 11.08
N SER A 38 0.81 -5.25 11.21
CA SER A 38 -0.23 -5.04 10.18
C SER A 38 -0.70 -3.59 10.07
N GLN A 39 -0.64 -2.81 11.15
CA GLN A 39 -0.96 -1.38 11.13
C GLN A 39 0.10 -0.59 10.33
N MET A 40 1.38 -0.81 10.64
CA MET A 40 2.50 -0.22 9.92
C MET A 40 2.58 -0.68 8.46
N TYR A 41 2.20 -1.93 8.17
CA TYR A 41 2.08 -2.43 6.80
C TYR A 41 1.00 -1.74 5.98
N ASN A 42 -0.08 -1.26 6.61
CA ASN A 42 -1.09 -0.47 5.90
C ASN A 42 -0.55 0.93 5.51
N VAL A 43 0.23 1.57 6.40
CA VAL A 43 0.96 2.81 6.04
C VAL A 43 1.92 2.55 4.88
N SER A 44 2.67 1.45 4.95
CA SER A 44 3.61 1.00 3.92
C SER A 44 2.94 0.80 2.54
N LEU A 45 1.71 0.26 2.52
CA LEU A 45 0.90 0.12 1.32
C LEU A 45 0.46 1.49 0.75
N SER A 46 0.06 2.43 1.60
CA SER A 46 -0.22 3.81 1.18
C SER A 46 1.02 4.53 0.64
N VAL A 47 2.20 4.29 1.22
CA VAL A 47 3.49 4.78 0.70
C VAL A 47 3.77 4.20 -0.69
N TYR A 48 3.55 2.90 -0.91
CA TYR A 48 3.65 2.30 -2.25
C TYR A 48 2.76 3.01 -3.28
N TYR A 49 1.48 3.25 -2.97
CA TYR A 49 0.58 3.99 -3.87
C TYR A 49 1.03 5.44 -4.10
N LEU A 50 1.63 6.10 -3.11
CA LEU A 50 2.23 7.43 -3.27
C LEU A 50 3.38 7.40 -4.28
N TYR A 51 4.32 6.45 -4.16
CA TYR A 51 5.42 6.29 -5.12
C TYR A 51 4.94 5.96 -6.53
N LEU A 52 3.93 5.10 -6.65
CA LEU A 52 3.36 4.70 -7.94
C LEU A 52 2.63 5.87 -8.64
N ILE A 53 1.77 6.61 -7.92
CA ILE A 53 0.91 7.64 -8.51
C ILE A 53 1.62 8.99 -8.62
N LYS A 54 2.23 9.49 -7.54
CA LYS A 54 2.81 10.85 -7.47
C LYS A 54 4.19 10.92 -8.09
N TYR A 55 5.03 9.93 -7.78
CA TYR A 55 6.43 9.90 -8.25
C TYR A 55 6.60 9.11 -9.55
N ASN A 56 5.55 8.45 -10.05
CA ASN A 56 5.57 7.63 -11.27
C ASN A 56 6.76 6.65 -11.26
N TYR A 57 6.99 6.00 -10.11
CA TYR A 57 8.00 4.95 -10.01
C TYR A 57 7.58 3.76 -10.87
N ARG A 58 8.56 3.15 -11.55
CA ARG A 58 8.37 1.81 -12.11
C ARG A 58 8.58 0.80 -11.00
N GLU A 59 7.82 -0.29 -11.01
CA GLU A 59 7.90 -1.40 -10.06
C GLU A 59 9.35 -1.84 -9.77
N ARG A 60 10.12 -2.21 -10.80
CA ARG A 60 11.55 -2.52 -10.65
C ARG A 60 12.39 -1.44 -9.92
N LYS A 61 12.05 -0.15 -10.05
CA LYS A 61 12.74 0.93 -9.30
C LYS A 61 12.27 1.04 -7.85
N PHE A 62 11.00 0.72 -7.58
CA PHE A 62 10.46 0.64 -6.22
C PHE A 62 11.08 -0.55 -5.48
N THR A 63 11.01 -1.74 -6.06
CA THR A 63 11.56 -2.99 -5.49
C THR A 63 13.05 -2.89 -5.18
N GLN A 64 13.85 -2.29 -6.05
CA GLN A 64 15.29 -2.16 -5.82
C GLN A 64 15.71 -1.08 -4.81
N LYS A 65 14.83 -0.14 -4.42
CA LYS A 65 15.25 1.05 -3.64
C LYS A 65 14.38 1.44 -2.47
N VAL A 66 13.11 1.06 -2.47
CA VAL A 66 12.10 1.53 -1.50
C VAL A 66 11.50 0.35 -0.74
N GLU A 67 11.20 -0.74 -1.45
CA GLU A 67 10.61 -1.96 -0.90
C GLU A 67 11.35 -2.52 0.33
N PRO A 68 12.70 -2.63 0.38
CA PRO A 68 13.39 -3.14 1.56
C PRO A 68 13.08 -2.34 2.83
N TYR A 69 13.02 -1.01 2.75
CA TYR A 69 12.68 -0.14 3.88
C TYR A 69 11.19 -0.25 4.26
N VAL A 70 10.32 -0.37 3.26
CA VAL A 70 8.86 -0.52 3.42
C VAL A 70 8.50 -1.85 4.11
N HIS A 71 9.32 -2.89 4.00
CA HIS A 71 9.19 -4.13 4.80
C HIS A 71 9.94 -4.07 6.14
N MET A 72 11.17 -3.52 6.15
CA MET A 72 12.01 -3.48 7.35
C MET A 72 11.36 -2.67 8.48
N ILE A 73 10.75 -1.52 8.20
CA ILE A 73 10.18 -0.64 9.24
C ILE A 73 9.03 -1.34 10.01
N PRO A 74 7.98 -1.89 9.37
CA PRO A 74 6.94 -2.66 10.07
C PRO A 74 7.47 -3.86 10.87
N ILE A 75 8.44 -4.61 10.30
CA ILE A 75 9.00 -5.80 10.96
C ILE A 75 9.79 -5.41 12.20
N MET A 76 10.69 -4.43 12.09
CA MET A 76 11.50 -3.96 13.21
C MET A 76 10.63 -3.36 14.32
N TRP A 77 9.60 -2.57 13.99
CA TRP A 77 8.64 -2.04 14.97
C TRP A 77 7.94 -3.16 15.75
N ALA A 78 7.45 -4.19 15.05
CA ALA A 78 6.77 -5.31 15.67
C ALA A 78 7.71 -6.20 16.50
N LEU A 79 8.96 -6.42 16.06
CA LEU A 79 9.98 -7.14 16.84
C LEU A 79 10.35 -6.41 18.12
N ILE A 80 10.63 -5.10 18.03
CA ILE A 80 10.96 -4.26 19.19
C ILE A 80 9.81 -4.32 20.20
N GLY A 81 8.56 -4.15 19.76
CA GLY A 81 7.39 -4.24 20.62
C GLY A 81 7.28 -5.58 21.36
N VAL A 82 7.43 -6.70 20.65
CA VAL A 82 7.36 -8.03 21.28
C VAL A 82 8.51 -8.27 22.25
N ILE A 83 9.75 -7.92 21.89
CA ILE A 83 10.92 -8.07 22.76
C ILE A 83 10.76 -7.23 24.03
N SER A 84 10.33 -5.97 23.92
CA SER A 84 10.06 -5.10 25.07
C SER A 84 8.95 -5.67 25.98
N CYS A 85 7.89 -6.24 25.40
CA CYS A 85 6.81 -6.86 26.16
C CYS A 85 7.23 -8.16 26.87
N LEU A 86 8.13 -8.95 26.26
CA LEU A 86 8.72 -10.13 26.89
C LEU A 86 9.66 -9.75 28.03
N ALA A 87 10.58 -8.80 27.81
CA ALA A 87 11.54 -8.34 28.80
C ALA A 87 10.87 -7.75 30.06
N THR A 88 9.79 -6.99 29.86
CA THR A 88 8.97 -6.42 30.95
C THR A 88 7.94 -7.39 31.54
N GLN A 89 7.92 -8.64 31.07
CA GLN A 89 6.94 -9.67 31.45
C GLN A 89 5.49 -9.18 31.35
N SER A 90 5.17 -8.39 30.32
CA SER A 90 3.88 -7.73 30.13
C SER A 90 2.79 -8.65 29.58
N PHE A 91 3.14 -9.84 29.07
CA PHE A 91 2.17 -10.86 28.66
C PHE A 91 1.74 -11.69 29.87
N ASN A 92 0.50 -11.48 30.31
CA ASN A 92 -0.10 -12.07 31.52
C ASN A 92 -1.61 -12.40 31.32
N PRO A 93 -2.20 -13.27 32.15
CA PRO A 93 -3.63 -13.60 32.05
C PRO A 93 -4.51 -12.43 32.51
N GLY A 94 -5.30 -11.88 31.60
CA GLY A 94 -6.39 -10.94 31.92
C GLY A 94 -7.76 -11.64 31.96
N TYR A 95 -8.82 -10.90 32.29
CA TYR A 95 -10.18 -11.42 32.49
C TYR A 95 -10.77 -12.30 31.36
N SER A 96 -10.31 -12.16 30.11
CA SER A 96 -10.86 -12.90 28.97
C SER A 96 -9.84 -13.61 28.09
N ASN A 97 -8.55 -13.29 28.22
CA ASN A 97 -7.47 -13.91 27.46
C ASN A 97 -6.10 -13.53 28.02
N TYR A 98 -5.09 -14.28 27.61
CA TYR A 98 -3.69 -13.93 27.77
C TYR A 98 -3.34 -12.75 26.84
N PHE A 99 -2.90 -11.62 27.40
CA PHE A 99 -2.59 -10.40 26.65
C PHE A 99 -1.65 -9.46 27.43
N LEU A 100 -1.49 -8.22 26.94
CA LEU A 100 -0.82 -7.12 27.63
C LEU A 100 -1.61 -6.70 28.88
N ASN A 101 -1.27 -7.27 30.03
CA ASN A 101 -1.89 -6.99 31.33
C ASN A 101 -0.83 -6.97 32.44
N SER A 102 -1.10 -6.23 33.52
CA SER A 102 -0.36 -6.36 34.78
C SER A 102 -0.92 -7.52 35.61
N TYR A 103 -0.10 -8.14 36.45
CA TYR A 103 -0.49 -9.29 37.27
C TYR A 103 -0.03 -9.14 38.74
N PRO A 104 -0.93 -9.35 39.73
CA PRO A 104 -2.34 -9.73 39.59
C PRO A 104 -3.20 -8.64 38.93
N ASN A 105 -4.37 -9.02 38.38
CA ASN A 105 -5.23 -8.08 37.66
C ASN A 105 -5.70 -6.96 38.60
N GLY A 106 -5.42 -5.70 38.25
CA GLY A 106 -5.79 -4.53 39.04
C GLY A 106 -4.65 -3.89 39.84
N CYS A 107 -3.52 -4.57 40.03
CA CYS A 107 -2.35 -4.07 40.77
C CYS A 107 -1.79 -2.72 40.25
N ASN A 108 -2.11 -2.35 39.00
CA ASN A 108 -1.68 -1.10 38.39
C ASN A 108 -2.64 0.08 38.65
N LYS A 109 -3.64 -0.09 39.52
CA LYS A 109 -4.65 0.91 39.91
C LYS A 109 -4.83 1.02 41.43
N ASP A 110 -4.26 0.09 42.17
CA ASP A 110 -4.46 -0.10 43.59
C ASP A 110 -3.08 -0.32 44.21
N ASP A 111 -2.58 0.70 44.92
CA ASP A 111 -1.24 0.71 45.48
C ASP A 111 -1.09 -0.28 46.66
N GLU A 112 -2.19 -0.86 47.17
CA GLU A 112 -2.17 -1.92 48.18
C GLU A 112 -1.75 -3.29 47.59
N ILE A 113 -1.87 -3.47 46.26
CA ILE A 113 -1.62 -4.75 45.58
C ILE A 113 -0.35 -4.65 44.74
N ASP A 114 0.76 -5.23 45.19
CA ASP A 114 2.02 -5.18 44.44
C ASP A 114 1.96 -5.95 43.09
N CYS A 115 2.47 -5.32 42.04
CA CYS A 115 2.51 -5.88 40.69
C CYS A 115 3.69 -6.84 40.50
N THR A 116 3.50 -8.10 40.87
CA THR A 116 4.49 -9.18 40.67
C THR A 116 5.00 -9.32 39.22
N ARG A 117 4.17 -9.00 38.19
CA ARG A 117 4.56 -9.04 36.77
C ARG A 117 3.88 -7.95 35.97
N GLY A 118 4.52 -7.50 34.88
CA GLY A 118 3.88 -6.65 33.88
C GLY A 118 3.51 -5.25 34.38
N LYS A 119 4.25 -4.67 35.33
CA LYS A 119 4.04 -3.26 35.78
C LYS A 119 4.09 -2.26 34.61
N ALA A 120 4.86 -2.56 33.56
CA ALA A 120 4.92 -1.77 32.32
C ALA A 120 3.87 -2.13 31.26
N ALA A 121 2.97 -3.10 31.48
CA ALA A 121 2.00 -3.53 30.49
C ALA A 121 1.06 -2.39 29.98
N PRO A 122 0.59 -1.44 30.81
CA PRO A 122 -0.21 -0.32 30.34
C PRO A 122 0.54 0.59 29.37
N ILE A 123 1.80 0.94 29.67
CA ILE A 123 2.61 1.81 28.80
C ILE A 123 3.04 1.07 27.51
N MET A 124 3.32 -0.24 27.58
CA MET A 124 3.55 -1.06 26.38
C MET A 124 2.31 -1.12 25.48
N GLY A 125 1.12 -1.30 26.06
CA GLY A 125 -0.15 -1.28 25.33
C GLY A 125 -0.48 0.09 24.71
N LEU A 126 -0.12 1.18 25.40
CA LEU A 126 -0.24 2.54 24.87
C LEU A 126 0.69 2.75 23.66
N ILE A 127 1.97 2.41 23.75
CA ILE A 127 2.97 2.66 22.68
C ILE A 127 2.72 1.75 21.47
N PHE A 128 2.76 0.42 21.67
CA PHE A 128 2.72 -0.55 20.57
C PHE A 128 1.29 -0.90 20.10
N GLY A 129 0.27 -0.49 20.86
CA GLY A 129 -1.14 -0.62 20.50
C GLY A 129 -1.76 0.70 20.06
N ALA A 130 -2.09 1.56 21.03
CA ALA A 130 -2.90 2.75 20.82
C ALA A 130 -2.22 3.83 19.95
N LEU A 131 -0.99 4.22 20.31
CA LEU A 131 -0.22 5.25 19.61
C LEU A 131 0.14 4.79 18.19
N THR A 132 0.61 3.55 18.05
CA THR A 132 0.87 2.93 16.72
C THR A 132 -0.37 3.02 15.83
N LEU A 133 -1.56 2.74 16.38
CA LEU A 133 -2.82 2.77 15.65
C LEU A 133 -3.22 4.20 15.22
N VAL A 134 -3.13 5.17 16.13
CA VAL A 134 -3.41 6.60 15.86
C VAL A 134 -2.46 7.15 14.79
N VAL A 135 -1.16 6.96 14.97
CA VAL A 135 -0.12 7.42 14.02
C VAL A 135 -0.34 6.77 12.65
N SER A 136 -0.64 5.47 12.60
CA SER A 136 -0.92 4.77 11.35
C SER A 136 -2.15 5.33 10.63
N LEU A 137 -3.23 5.66 11.35
CA LEU A 137 -4.42 6.25 10.74
C LEU A 137 -4.12 7.65 10.18
N LEU A 138 -3.48 8.52 10.97
CA LEU A 138 -3.12 9.88 10.55
C LEU A 138 -2.20 9.84 9.32
N ALA A 139 -1.18 8.99 9.32
CA ALA A 139 -0.29 8.81 8.18
C ALA A 139 -1.04 8.37 6.91
N ASN A 140 -1.96 7.40 7.02
CA ASN A 140 -2.78 6.96 5.88
C ASN A 140 -3.68 8.10 5.35
N ILE A 141 -4.33 8.87 6.22
CA ILE A 141 -5.15 10.02 5.83
C ILE A 141 -4.30 11.08 5.11
N LEU A 142 -3.15 11.46 5.68
CA LEU A 142 -2.26 12.46 5.09
C LEU A 142 -1.71 12.03 3.73
N ILE A 143 -1.27 10.77 3.60
CA ILE A 143 -0.78 10.22 2.32
C ILE A 143 -1.91 10.21 1.28
N LEU A 144 -3.11 9.75 1.64
CA LEU A 144 -4.26 9.71 0.72
C LEU A 144 -4.67 11.12 0.28
N LEU A 145 -4.73 12.10 1.19
CA LEU A 145 -4.98 13.50 0.87
C LEU A 145 -3.92 14.04 -0.11
N TRP A 146 -2.65 13.64 0.05
CA TRP A 146 -1.58 14.05 -0.86
C TRP A 146 -1.73 13.44 -2.26
N ILE A 147 -2.06 12.15 -2.35
CA ILE A 147 -2.37 11.47 -3.61
C ILE A 147 -3.59 12.12 -4.28
N TRP A 148 -4.67 12.38 -3.52
CA TRP A 148 -5.88 13.01 -4.03
C TRP A 148 -5.63 14.41 -4.58
N ARG A 149 -4.96 15.30 -3.81
CA ARG A 149 -4.58 16.65 -4.28
C ARG A 149 -3.69 16.59 -5.53
N HIS A 150 -2.79 15.60 -5.61
CA HIS A 150 -1.94 15.39 -6.78
C HIS A 150 -2.74 14.97 -8.02
N VAL A 151 -3.61 13.96 -7.90
CA VAL A 151 -4.48 13.48 -9.00
C VAL A 151 -5.42 14.60 -9.47
N TYR A 152 -6.07 15.32 -8.55
CA TYR A 152 -6.93 16.45 -8.86
C TYR A 152 -6.18 17.55 -9.63
N THR A 153 -4.95 17.88 -9.21
CA THR A 153 -4.09 18.84 -9.90
C THR A 153 -3.67 18.37 -11.31
N GLN A 154 -3.37 17.08 -11.48
CA GLN A 154 -3.10 16.50 -12.81
C GLN A 154 -4.33 16.61 -13.73
N GLU A 155 -5.52 16.34 -13.21
CA GLU A 155 -6.76 16.38 -13.97
C GLU A 155 -7.13 17.81 -14.41
N LYS A 156 -7.11 18.78 -13.47
CA LYS A 156 -7.34 20.21 -13.80
C LYS A 156 -6.38 20.71 -14.89
N LYS A 157 -5.09 20.32 -14.83
CA LYS A 157 -4.10 20.64 -15.87
C LYS A 157 -4.40 19.94 -17.21
N ALA A 158 -4.80 18.68 -17.19
CA ALA A 158 -5.12 17.92 -18.40
C ALA A 158 -6.37 18.47 -19.12
N ASP A 159 -7.39 18.91 -18.37
CA ASP A 159 -8.61 19.46 -18.93
C ASP A 159 -8.42 20.90 -19.43
N ALA A 160 -7.61 21.73 -18.75
CA ALA A 160 -7.17 23.01 -19.30
C ALA A 160 -6.43 22.86 -20.64
N ILE A 161 -5.56 21.85 -20.77
CA ILE A 161 -4.90 21.51 -22.05
C ILE A 161 -5.92 21.03 -23.10
N ARG A 162 -6.94 20.25 -22.70
CA ARG A 162 -8.01 19.80 -23.60
C ARG A 162 -8.80 20.97 -24.17
N LEU A 163 -9.22 21.92 -23.32
CA LEU A 163 -9.95 23.12 -23.74
C LEU A 163 -9.12 23.98 -24.71
N ARG A 164 -7.84 24.22 -24.41
CA ARG A 164 -6.93 24.95 -25.31
C ARG A 164 -6.77 24.28 -26.67
N ARG A 165 -6.73 22.94 -26.74
CA ARG A 165 -6.69 22.23 -28.04
C ARG A 165 -7.99 22.38 -28.82
N VAL A 166 -9.14 22.31 -28.15
CA VAL A 166 -10.46 22.49 -28.80
C VAL A 166 -10.58 23.90 -29.38
N SER A 167 -10.19 24.94 -28.64
CA SER A 167 -10.23 26.32 -29.15
C SER A 167 -9.26 26.53 -30.32
N THR A 168 -8.04 25.98 -30.28
CA THR A 168 -7.10 26.05 -31.42
C THR A 168 -7.65 25.36 -32.67
N ILE A 169 -8.26 24.16 -32.53
CA ILE A 169 -8.87 23.44 -33.67
C ILE A 169 -10.04 24.25 -34.24
N MET A 170 -10.93 24.76 -33.38
CA MET A 170 -12.06 25.60 -33.79
C MET A 170 -11.58 26.86 -34.54
N GLN A 171 -10.57 27.55 -34.03
CA GLN A 171 -9.99 28.74 -34.67
C GLN A 171 -9.33 28.41 -36.01
N SER A 172 -8.64 27.27 -36.13
CA SER A 172 -8.07 26.82 -37.41
C SER A 172 -9.13 26.47 -38.45
N ASN A 173 -10.26 25.89 -38.03
CA ASN A 173 -11.38 25.58 -38.91
C ASN A 173 -12.10 26.85 -39.37
N LEU A 174 -12.35 27.81 -38.48
CA LEU A 174 -12.93 29.11 -38.82
C LEU A 174 -12.06 29.88 -39.82
N ARG A 175 -10.72 29.89 -39.62
CA ARG A 175 -9.78 30.50 -40.58
C ARG A 175 -9.78 29.80 -41.94
N ARG A 176 -9.94 28.47 -41.96
CA ARG A 176 -10.04 27.69 -43.22
C ARG A 176 -11.34 28.00 -43.97
N ALA A 177 -12.47 28.10 -43.27
CA ALA A 177 -13.75 28.48 -43.85
C ALA A 177 -13.71 29.91 -44.43
N SER A 178 -13.20 30.87 -43.64
CA SER A 178 -13.03 32.28 -44.04
C SER A 178 -12.19 32.46 -45.32
N ASN A 179 -11.14 31.67 -45.50
CA ASN A 179 -10.25 31.75 -46.66
C ASN A 179 -10.77 31.05 -47.93
N THR A 180 -11.98 30.47 -47.91
CA THR A 180 -12.54 29.76 -49.07
C THR A 180 -13.29 30.73 -49.99
N THR A 181 -12.57 31.69 -50.57
CA THR A 181 -13.12 32.65 -51.55
C THR A 181 -13.38 31.94 -52.89
N PRO A 182 -14.59 31.99 -53.47
CA PRO A 182 -14.99 31.13 -54.61
C PRO A 182 -14.47 31.55 -55.99
N THR A 183 -13.33 32.26 -56.08
CA THR A 183 -12.98 33.12 -57.23
C THR A 183 -11.80 32.63 -58.09
N SER A 184 -11.56 31.31 -58.21
CA SER A 184 -10.52 30.80 -59.12
C SER A 184 -10.92 29.52 -59.85
N SER A 185 -10.90 29.57 -61.18
CA SER A 185 -11.38 28.55 -62.11
C SER A 185 -10.32 27.51 -62.56
N ASP A 186 -9.16 27.43 -61.91
CA ASP A 186 -8.13 26.42 -62.22
C ASP A 186 -8.02 25.33 -61.12
N PRO A 187 -8.74 24.20 -61.28
CA PRO A 187 -8.75 23.12 -60.29
C PRO A 187 -7.47 22.25 -60.29
N ARG A 188 -6.52 22.45 -61.22
CA ARG A 188 -5.52 21.39 -61.52
C ARG A 188 -4.21 21.44 -60.74
N ARG A 189 -3.87 22.54 -60.05
CA ARG A 189 -2.51 22.74 -59.51
C ARG A 189 -2.33 22.65 -57.98
N ARG A 190 -3.40 22.61 -57.18
CA ARG A 190 -3.30 22.65 -55.70
C ARG A 190 -3.25 21.29 -54.99
N LEU A 191 -3.42 20.17 -55.69
CA LEU A 191 -3.66 18.87 -55.03
C LEU A 191 -2.42 18.20 -54.38
N SER A 192 -1.20 18.67 -54.67
CA SER A 192 0.00 17.81 -54.53
C SER A 192 0.95 18.12 -53.37
N GLN A 193 0.82 19.25 -52.65
CA GLN A 193 1.91 19.75 -51.78
C GLN A 193 1.50 20.10 -50.34
N GLU A 194 0.21 20.10 -50.00
CA GLU A 194 -0.30 20.51 -48.68
C GLU A 194 -0.74 19.32 -47.78
N SER A 195 -0.52 18.08 -48.24
CA SER A 195 -1.02 16.85 -47.58
C SER A 195 -0.21 16.43 -46.34
N ASP A 196 1.11 16.33 -46.46
CA ASP A 196 1.85 15.34 -45.65
C ASP A 196 2.30 15.84 -44.26
N THR A 197 2.48 17.15 -44.08
CA THR A 197 2.92 17.73 -42.79
C THR A 197 1.82 17.73 -41.73
N GLY A 198 0.57 17.99 -42.13
CA GLY A 198 -0.59 17.99 -41.24
C GLY A 198 -0.88 16.60 -40.64
N VAL A 199 -0.78 15.55 -41.47
CA VAL A 199 -1.04 14.16 -41.07
C VAL A 199 -0.10 13.70 -39.95
N LEU A 200 1.21 14.02 -40.05
CA LEU A 200 2.18 13.63 -39.02
C LEU A 200 1.94 14.35 -37.69
N ALA A 201 1.67 15.66 -37.71
CA ALA A 201 1.35 16.43 -36.50
C ALA A 201 0.07 15.92 -35.80
N GLN A 202 -0.96 15.58 -36.60
CA GLN A 202 -2.19 14.99 -36.09
C GLN A 202 -1.94 13.60 -35.47
N ALA A 203 -1.14 12.74 -36.13
CA ALA A 203 -0.78 11.42 -35.61
C ALA A 203 0.00 11.51 -34.27
N LEU A 204 0.98 12.40 -34.16
CA LEU A 204 1.76 12.60 -32.94
C LEU A 204 0.91 13.15 -31.78
N SER A 205 0.03 14.12 -32.05
CA SER A 205 -0.84 14.71 -31.03
C SER A 205 -1.90 13.71 -30.50
N SER A 206 -2.42 12.84 -31.37
CA SER A 206 -3.31 11.73 -31.04
C SER A 206 -2.59 10.66 -30.19
N ARG A 207 -1.38 10.25 -30.59
CA ARG A 207 -0.58 9.29 -29.83
C ARG A 207 -0.26 9.79 -28.42
N ARG A 208 0.02 11.10 -28.26
CA ARG A 208 0.26 11.71 -26.94
C ARG A 208 -1.00 11.76 -26.09
N SER A 209 -2.15 12.15 -26.64
CA SER A 209 -3.41 12.19 -25.88
C SER A 209 -3.88 10.80 -25.42
N GLN A 210 -3.59 9.75 -26.19
CA GLN A 210 -3.85 8.35 -25.81
C GLN A 210 -2.97 7.88 -24.63
N ILE A 211 -1.70 8.30 -24.59
CA ILE A 211 -0.80 8.01 -23.45
C ILE A 211 -1.28 8.76 -22.20
N ASP A 212 -1.62 10.04 -22.32
CA ASP A 212 -2.08 10.89 -21.21
C ASP A 212 -3.45 10.45 -20.65
N SER A 213 -4.35 9.92 -21.49
CA SER A 213 -5.63 9.34 -21.02
C SER A 213 -5.43 7.97 -20.36
N SER A 214 -4.55 7.13 -20.90
CA SER A 214 -4.20 5.85 -20.28
C SER A 214 -3.60 6.03 -18.88
N ARG A 215 -2.70 7.02 -18.70
CA ARG A 215 -2.12 7.35 -17.39
C ARG A 215 -3.17 7.83 -16.39
N ARG A 216 -4.03 8.78 -16.77
CA ARG A 216 -5.13 9.25 -15.89
C ARG A 216 -6.06 8.13 -15.46
N ASN A 217 -6.45 7.25 -16.39
CA ASN A 217 -7.29 6.10 -16.09
C ASN A 217 -6.60 5.09 -15.14
N MET A 218 -5.27 4.97 -15.19
CA MET A 218 -4.48 4.16 -14.27
C MET A 218 -4.39 4.81 -12.88
N SER A 219 -4.03 6.09 -12.78
CA SER A 219 -3.99 6.82 -11.51
C SER A 219 -5.33 6.80 -10.76
N ARG A 220 -6.45 6.97 -11.47
CA ARG A 220 -7.81 6.88 -10.91
C ARG A 220 -8.15 5.49 -10.34
N ARG A 221 -7.61 4.42 -10.93
CA ARG A 221 -7.80 3.04 -10.43
C ARG A 221 -7.02 2.84 -9.13
N PHE A 222 -5.75 3.21 -9.11
CA PHE A 222 -4.91 3.09 -7.91
C PHE A 222 -5.40 3.97 -6.75
N LEU A 223 -5.83 5.22 -7.01
CA LEU A 223 -6.44 6.07 -5.99
C LEU A 223 -7.71 5.42 -5.39
N ARG A 224 -8.56 4.82 -6.22
CA ARG A 224 -9.75 4.09 -5.74
C ARG A 224 -9.36 2.86 -4.91
N GLN A 225 -8.30 2.14 -5.29
CA GLN A 225 -7.82 0.98 -4.56
C GLN A 225 -7.26 1.37 -3.19
N ALA A 226 -6.43 2.41 -3.12
CA ALA A 226 -5.94 2.99 -1.87
C ALA A 226 -7.08 3.45 -0.95
N PHE A 227 -8.14 4.06 -1.50
CA PHE A 227 -9.33 4.44 -0.75
C PHE A 227 -10.06 3.23 -0.14
N TRP A 228 -10.18 2.13 -0.87
CA TRP A 228 -10.77 0.89 -0.32
C TRP A 228 -9.92 0.27 0.79
N TYR A 229 -8.58 0.31 0.71
CA TYR A 229 -7.72 -0.12 1.81
C TYR A 229 -7.91 0.74 3.07
N LEU A 230 -8.04 2.07 2.93
CA LEU A 230 -8.36 2.94 4.07
C LEU A 230 -9.73 2.60 4.68
N ILE A 231 -10.76 2.33 3.86
CA ILE A 231 -12.08 1.90 4.37
C ILE A 231 -11.97 0.57 5.11
N ALA A 232 -11.28 -0.43 4.55
CA ALA A 232 -11.09 -1.73 5.21
C ALA A 232 -10.37 -1.58 6.56
N PHE A 233 -9.35 -0.72 6.62
CA PHE A 233 -8.66 -0.39 7.85
C PHE A 233 -9.57 0.30 8.87
N LEU A 234 -10.37 1.30 8.45
CA LEU A 234 -11.34 1.98 9.31
C LEU A 234 -12.42 1.04 9.84
N VAL A 235 -12.93 0.11 9.03
CA VAL A 235 -13.90 -0.91 9.48
C VAL A 235 -13.26 -1.87 10.48
N CYS A 236 -12.04 -2.37 10.20
CA CYS A 236 -11.38 -3.36 11.05
C CYS A 236 -10.79 -2.80 12.36
N TYR A 237 -10.35 -1.55 12.34
CA TYR A 237 -9.69 -0.92 13.49
C TYR A 237 -10.49 0.20 14.16
N GLY A 238 -11.52 0.76 13.52
CA GLY A 238 -12.39 1.81 14.08
C GLY A 238 -13.01 1.41 15.42
N THR A 239 -13.31 0.13 15.63
CA THR A 239 -13.81 -0.37 16.91
C THR A 239 -12.75 -0.31 18.02
N ASN A 240 -11.47 -0.48 17.68
CA ASN A 240 -10.37 -0.32 18.63
C ASN A 240 -10.15 1.17 18.95
N PHE A 241 -10.42 2.09 18.01
CA PHE A 241 -10.47 3.54 18.32
C PHE A 241 -11.61 3.87 19.29
N ILE A 242 -12.81 3.31 19.11
CA ILE A 242 -13.92 3.50 20.06
C ILE A 242 -13.55 2.97 21.45
N LEU A 243 -12.96 1.77 21.53
CA LEU A 243 -12.49 1.20 22.79
C LEU A 243 -11.38 2.06 23.45
N LEU A 244 -10.45 2.60 22.66
CA LEU A 244 -9.41 3.51 23.14
C LEU A 244 -10.01 4.81 23.69
N ILE A 245 -10.99 5.40 23.00
CA ILE A 245 -11.68 6.61 23.47
C ILE A 245 -12.41 6.33 24.80
N ILE A 246 -13.14 5.21 24.90
CA ILE A 246 -13.80 4.79 26.15
C ILE A 246 -12.79 4.64 27.31
N GLN A 247 -11.62 4.06 27.05
CA GLN A 247 -10.54 3.93 28.04
C GLN A 247 -9.93 5.28 28.44
N ILE A 248 -9.70 6.19 27.48
CA ILE A 248 -9.21 7.56 27.74
C ILE A 248 -10.23 8.38 28.54
N CYS A 249 -11.53 8.19 28.31
CA CYS A 249 -12.61 8.78 29.09
C CYS A 249 -12.75 8.18 30.51
N GLY A 250 -11.80 7.37 30.98
CA GLY A 250 -11.75 6.86 32.35
C GLY A 250 -12.74 5.75 32.68
N GLN A 251 -13.46 5.20 31.70
CA GLN A 251 -14.37 4.08 31.97
C GLN A 251 -13.59 2.81 32.36
N LYS A 252 -14.10 2.12 33.39
CA LYS A 252 -13.56 0.81 33.81
C LYS A 252 -13.75 -0.20 32.68
N SER A 253 -12.79 -1.11 32.48
CA SER A 253 -12.84 -2.09 31.38
C SER A 253 -14.09 -2.99 31.42
N ASP A 254 -14.74 -3.10 32.57
CA ASP A 254 -15.91 -3.93 32.82
C ASP A 254 -17.19 -3.31 32.25
N SER A 255 -17.27 -1.98 32.13
CA SER A 255 -18.43 -1.28 31.53
C SER A 255 -18.49 -1.37 30.01
N ILE A 256 -17.44 -1.88 29.36
CA ILE A 256 -17.41 -2.04 27.90
C ILE A 256 -18.47 -3.07 27.47
N PRO A 257 -19.48 -2.70 26.65
CA PRO A 257 -20.54 -3.63 26.27
C PRO A 257 -20.01 -4.91 25.61
N PHE A 258 -20.58 -6.06 25.99
CA PHE A 258 -20.18 -7.36 25.44
C PHE A 258 -20.23 -7.40 23.91
N GLY A 259 -21.27 -6.83 23.30
CA GLY A 259 -21.43 -6.76 21.84
C GLY A 259 -20.26 -6.05 21.14
N LEU A 260 -19.74 -4.95 21.71
CA LEU A 260 -18.59 -4.23 21.15
C LEU A 260 -17.29 -5.03 21.28
N ARG A 261 -17.11 -5.75 22.39
CA ARG A 261 -15.98 -6.68 22.59
C ARG A 261 -16.02 -7.82 21.57
N LEU A 262 -17.17 -8.47 21.40
CA LEU A 262 -17.38 -9.57 20.44
C LEU A 262 -17.15 -9.09 19.00
N TRP A 263 -17.76 -7.98 18.62
CA TRP A 263 -17.62 -7.36 17.30
C TRP A 263 -16.15 -7.09 16.94
N THR A 264 -15.37 -6.53 17.88
CA THR A 264 -13.93 -6.30 17.68
C THR A 264 -13.13 -7.59 17.50
N ARG A 265 -13.49 -8.69 18.20
CA ARG A 265 -12.84 -10.00 18.04
C ARG A 265 -13.15 -10.63 16.67
N VAL A 266 -14.37 -10.47 16.17
CA VAL A 266 -14.81 -11.03 14.88
C VAL A 266 -14.24 -10.25 13.69
N ILE A 267 -14.20 -8.92 13.74
CA ILE A 267 -13.87 -8.08 12.57
C ILE A 267 -12.38 -7.85 12.33
N ARG A 268 -11.55 -7.89 13.38
CA ARG A 268 -10.09 -7.75 13.23
C ARG A 268 -9.46 -8.80 12.28
N PRO A 269 -9.76 -10.11 12.35
CA PRO A 269 -9.22 -11.09 11.40
C PRO A 269 -9.74 -10.88 9.97
N LEU A 270 -10.90 -10.24 9.76
CA LEU A 270 -11.42 -9.94 8.42
C LEU A 270 -10.57 -8.92 7.65
N HIS A 271 -9.66 -8.18 8.31
CA HIS A 271 -8.76 -7.22 7.65
C HIS A 271 -7.93 -7.86 6.53
N GLY A 272 -7.39 -9.07 6.76
CA GLY A 272 -6.66 -9.81 5.73
C GLY A 272 -7.55 -10.23 4.56
N ILE A 273 -8.80 -10.62 4.84
CA ILE A 273 -9.78 -11.00 3.82
C ILE A 273 -10.17 -9.78 2.96
N PHE A 274 -10.43 -8.63 3.57
CA PHE A 274 -10.69 -7.40 2.82
C PHE A 274 -9.51 -6.99 1.95
N ASN A 275 -8.28 -7.08 2.47
CA ASN A 275 -7.09 -6.77 1.69
C ASN A 275 -6.92 -7.71 0.47
N MET A 276 -7.14 -9.01 0.66
CA MET A 276 -7.17 -10.00 -0.44
C MET A 276 -8.24 -9.67 -1.49
N LEU A 277 -9.47 -9.31 -1.07
CA LEU A 277 -10.56 -8.95 -1.97
C LEU A 277 -10.26 -7.65 -2.75
N ILE A 278 -9.67 -6.65 -2.11
CA ILE A 278 -9.28 -5.37 -2.75
C ILE A 278 -8.13 -5.58 -3.74
N PHE A 279 -7.18 -6.47 -3.43
CA PHE A 279 -6.07 -6.84 -4.32
C PHE A 279 -6.57 -7.61 -5.56
N THR A 280 -7.40 -8.63 -5.36
CA THR A 280 -7.87 -9.52 -6.43
C THR A 280 -8.99 -8.94 -7.31
N TYR A 281 -9.72 -7.92 -6.84
CA TYR A 281 -10.81 -7.26 -7.58
C TYR A 281 -10.47 -6.82 -9.02
N PRO A 282 -9.38 -6.08 -9.30
CA PRO A 282 -9.04 -5.68 -10.67
C PRO A 282 -8.81 -6.87 -11.61
N HIS A 283 -8.08 -7.90 -11.17
CA HIS A 283 -7.81 -9.11 -11.95
C HIS A 283 -9.10 -9.91 -12.20
N THR A 284 -9.91 -10.12 -11.15
CA THR A 284 -11.23 -10.78 -11.23
C THR A 284 -12.14 -10.06 -12.23
N ARG A 285 -12.14 -8.73 -12.24
CA ARG A 285 -12.92 -7.92 -13.18
C ARG A 285 -12.37 -7.96 -14.61
N ASN A 286 -11.08 -8.19 -14.82
CA ASN A 286 -10.52 -8.37 -16.16
C ASN A 286 -10.88 -9.76 -16.70
N LYS A 287 -10.69 -10.82 -15.90
CA LYS A 287 -11.04 -12.19 -16.31
C LYS A 287 -12.51 -12.35 -16.72
N ARG A 288 -13.45 -11.69 -16.01
CA ARG A 288 -14.87 -11.64 -16.41
C ARG A 288 -15.19 -10.87 -17.70
N LYS A 289 -14.27 -10.07 -18.24
CA LYS A 289 -14.43 -9.43 -19.56
C LYS A 289 -13.93 -10.32 -20.69
N GLU A 290 -12.90 -11.10 -20.42
CA GLU A 290 -12.40 -12.14 -21.33
C GLU A 290 -13.41 -13.29 -21.44
N GLU A 291 -13.97 -13.71 -20.30
CA GLU A 291 -14.94 -14.80 -20.20
C GLU A 291 -16.23 -14.33 -19.49
N PRO A 292 -17.18 -13.71 -20.21
CA PRO A 292 -18.43 -13.19 -19.63
C PRO A 292 -19.35 -14.25 -19.00
N SER A 293 -19.18 -15.53 -19.37
CA SER A 293 -19.91 -16.67 -18.81
C SER A 293 -19.51 -17.01 -17.37
N LEU A 294 -18.34 -16.55 -16.89
CA LEU A 294 -17.90 -16.82 -15.52
C LEU A 294 -18.67 -15.98 -14.50
N SER A 295 -19.18 -16.67 -13.47
CA SER A 295 -19.68 -16.04 -12.25
C SER A 295 -18.55 -15.29 -11.53
N TYR A 296 -18.89 -14.28 -10.72
CA TYR A 296 -17.88 -13.50 -9.99
C TYR A 296 -17.06 -14.38 -9.05
N PHE A 297 -17.69 -15.33 -8.36
CA PHE A 297 -16.99 -16.24 -7.46
C PHE A 297 -16.06 -17.21 -8.20
N ALA A 298 -16.48 -17.74 -9.37
CA ALA A 298 -15.61 -18.58 -10.19
C ALA A 298 -14.39 -17.82 -10.71
N ALA A 299 -14.56 -16.58 -11.18
CA ALA A 299 -13.46 -15.73 -11.62
C ALA A 299 -12.53 -15.34 -10.45
N LEU A 300 -13.06 -15.08 -9.25
CA LEU A 300 -12.27 -14.78 -8.06
C LEU A 300 -11.42 -15.99 -7.63
N LEU A 301 -12.04 -17.18 -7.57
CA LEU A 301 -11.34 -18.42 -7.21
C LEU A 301 -10.29 -18.80 -8.25
N TYR A 302 -10.55 -18.56 -9.55
CA TYR A 302 -9.57 -18.70 -10.62
C TYR A 302 -8.36 -17.79 -10.40
N VAL A 303 -8.57 -16.50 -10.14
CA VAL A 303 -7.49 -15.51 -9.89
C VAL A 303 -6.65 -15.88 -8.67
N ILE A 304 -7.30 -16.27 -7.57
CA ILE A 304 -6.61 -16.72 -6.34
C ILE A 304 -5.78 -17.98 -6.61
N ARG A 305 -6.35 -18.98 -7.31
CA ARG A 305 -5.65 -20.23 -7.66
C ARG A 305 -4.49 -20.00 -8.64
N ALA A 306 -4.59 -18.97 -9.49
CA ALA A 306 -3.56 -18.59 -10.45
C ALA A 306 -2.43 -17.73 -9.85
N GLY A 307 -2.49 -17.39 -8.55
CA GLY A 307 -1.42 -16.66 -7.84
C GLY A 307 -1.26 -15.18 -8.21
N CYS A 308 -2.15 -14.61 -9.03
CA CYS A 308 -2.10 -13.23 -9.55
C CYS A 308 -0.89 -12.84 -10.44
N ASP A 309 0.18 -13.65 -10.52
CA ASP A 309 1.44 -13.28 -11.19
C ASP A 309 1.44 -13.33 -12.73
N ASN A 310 0.38 -13.87 -13.35
CA ASN A 310 0.39 -14.16 -14.80
C ASN A 310 0.27 -12.92 -15.73
N ASP A 311 -0.03 -11.73 -15.19
CA ASP A 311 -0.38 -10.53 -15.98
C ASP A 311 0.82 -9.87 -16.71
N GLU A 312 2.08 -10.19 -16.35
CA GLU A 312 3.26 -9.51 -16.91
C GLU A 312 3.51 -9.85 -18.41
N ASN A 313 3.12 -11.05 -18.85
CA ASN A 313 3.44 -11.53 -20.20
C ASN A 313 2.55 -10.95 -21.31
N ASP A 314 1.26 -10.68 -21.03
CA ASP A 314 0.29 -10.29 -22.07
C ASP A 314 0.31 -8.80 -22.44
N THR A 315 0.63 -7.92 -21.48
CA THR A 315 0.53 -6.47 -21.70
C THR A 315 1.72 -5.86 -22.45
N MET A 316 2.91 -6.49 -22.41
CA MET A 316 4.11 -6.05 -23.13
C MET A 316 4.27 -6.68 -24.52
N SER A 317 3.98 -7.98 -24.66
CA SER A 317 4.17 -8.74 -25.91
C SER A 317 3.26 -8.24 -27.04
N THR A 318 1.95 -8.15 -26.77
CA THR A 318 0.91 -7.78 -27.74
C THR A 318 1.12 -6.41 -28.38
N ARG A 319 1.83 -5.49 -27.71
CA ARG A 319 2.06 -4.12 -28.20
C ARG A 319 3.28 -3.98 -29.12
N ARG A 320 4.22 -4.94 -29.11
CA ARG A 320 5.49 -4.80 -29.84
C ARG A 320 5.44 -5.28 -31.29
N ASN A 321 4.55 -6.24 -31.61
CA ASN A 321 4.47 -6.87 -32.94
C ASN A 321 3.45 -6.22 -33.90
N ARG A 322 2.76 -5.14 -33.50
CA ARG A 322 2.08 -4.24 -34.45
C ARG A 322 3.04 -3.21 -35.04
N THR A 323 4.11 -3.67 -35.66
CA THR A 323 4.69 -2.94 -36.79
C THR A 323 3.57 -2.75 -37.83
N PRO A 324 3.25 -1.52 -38.24
CA PRO A 324 2.30 -1.34 -39.33
C PRO A 324 2.88 -2.00 -40.57
N HIS A 325 2.27 -3.09 -41.03
CA HIS A 325 2.69 -3.75 -42.24
C HIS A 325 2.39 -2.76 -43.38
N SER A 326 3.43 -2.06 -43.85
CA SER A 326 3.34 -1.09 -44.93
C SER A 326 3.17 -1.82 -46.27
N SER A 327 2.02 -2.46 -46.45
CA SER A 327 1.62 -3.14 -47.69
C SER A 327 1.04 -2.15 -48.71
N SER A 328 1.63 -0.95 -48.81
CA SER A 328 1.45 -0.03 -49.92
C SER A 328 2.63 -0.17 -50.88
N ARG A 329 2.63 -1.27 -51.65
CA ARG A 329 3.39 -1.35 -52.90
C ARG A 329 2.90 -0.23 -53.82
N LEU A 330 3.63 0.89 -53.88
CA LEU A 330 3.43 1.86 -54.95
C LEU A 330 3.89 1.21 -56.27
N PRO A 331 3.06 1.22 -57.33
CA PRO A 331 3.49 0.72 -58.63
C PRO A 331 4.59 1.60 -59.21
N ASN A 332 5.64 0.93 -59.69
CA ASN A 332 6.86 1.51 -60.25
C ASN A 332 6.56 2.33 -61.53
N ARG A 333 6.28 3.63 -61.40
CA ARG A 333 6.14 4.55 -62.54
C ARG A 333 7.48 5.16 -62.92
N LYS A 334 8.19 4.48 -63.82
CA LYS A 334 9.38 5.03 -64.51
C LYS A 334 9.03 6.36 -65.18
N SER A 335 9.77 7.42 -64.88
CA SER A 335 9.89 8.60 -65.75
C SER A 335 11.30 9.15 -65.65
N GLN A 336 12.08 9.00 -66.71
CA GLN A 336 13.39 9.65 -66.85
C GLN A 336 13.20 11.18 -66.90
N LYS A 337 14.09 11.93 -66.24
CA LYS A 337 14.75 13.13 -66.82
C LYS A 337 15.91 13.63 -65.96
N SER A 338 17.11 13.47 -66.51
CA SER A 338 18.28 14.37 -66.45
C SER A 338 18.37 15.43 -65.33
N THR A 339 19.37 15.25 -64.45
CA THR A 339 20.54 16.15 -64.18
C THR A 339 20.37 17.68 -64.38
N PRO A 340 20.93 18.53 -63.47
CA PRO A 340 22.39 18.56 -63.26
C PRO A 340 22.93 18.66 -61.83
N LYS A 341 24.24 18.36 -61.74
CA LYS A 341 25.10 18.42 -60.55
C LYS A 341 25.13 19.83 -59.95
N ARG A 342 25.15 19.93 -58.61
CA ARG A 342 25.71 21.09 -57.91
C ARG A 342 26.55 20.62 -56.72
N ASN A 343 27.86 20.84 -56.79
CA ASN A 343 28.77 20.58 -55.69
C ASN A 343 28.51 21.63 -54.59
N VAL A 344 28.31 21.19 -53.35
CA VAL A 344 28.48 22.01 -52.16
C VAL A 344 29.23 21.17 -51.13
N SER A 345 30.48 21.52 -50.90
CA SER A 345 31.27 21.05 -49.76
C SER A 345 30.77 21.72 -48.49
N LEU A 346 30.57 20.97 -47.40
CA LEU A 346 30.68 21.54 -46.06
C LEU A 346 31.06 20.51 -45.00
N ASN A 347 32.00 20.93 -44.18
CA ASN A 347 32.78 20.19 -43.20
C ASN A 347 31.99 19.50 -42.08
N SER A 348 32.60 18.44 -41.56
CA SER A 348 32.81 18.17 -40.12
C SER A 348 31.63 18.36 -39.16
N TYR A 349 31.23 17.25 -38.52
CA TYR A 349 31.39 17.14 -37.06
C TYR A 349 31.77 15.71 -36.66
N LYS A 350 32.94 15.55 -36.02
CA LYS A 350 33.25 14.38 -35.19
C LYS A 350 32.43 14.47 -33.90
N THR A 351 31.79 13.40 -33.48
CA THR A 351 31.43 13.18 -32.07
C THR A 351 31.67 11.73 -31.68
N ASN A 352 32.28 11.52 -30.52
CA ASN A 352 32.88 10.25 -30.14
C ASN A 352 31.85 9.18 -29.78
N SER A 353 32.10 7.97 -30.29
CA SER A 353 31.56 6.75 -29.69
C SER A 353 32.52 6.26 -28.61
N ASN A 354 32.16 6.42 -27.33
CA ASN A 354 32.83 5.70 -26.24
C ASN A 354 31.91 4.57 -25.78
N ALA A 355 32.06 3.41 -26.44
CA ALA A 355 31.59 2.15 -25.90
C ALA A 355 32.62 1.64 -24.89
N ILE A 356 32.26 1.57 -23.61
CA ILE A 356 33.01 0.77 -22.65
C ILE A 356 32.34 -0.61 -22.61
N ALA A 357 32.99 -1.57 -23.27
CA ALA A 357 32.72 -2.97 -23.06
C ALA A 357 33.47 -3.44 -21.81
N MET A 358 32.80 -4.15 -20.91
CA MET A 358 33.46 -5.17 -20.09
C MET A 358 32.79 -6.51 -20.36
N LYS A 359 33.64 -7.51 -20.59
CA LYS A 359 33.28 -8.88 -20.94
C LYS A 359 34.19 -9.80 -20.11
N GLY A 360 33.60 -10.85 -19.56
CA GLY A 360 34.20 -11.91 -18.71
C GLY A 360 33.04 -12.54 -17.93
N GLN A 361 32.66 -13.81 -18.14
CA GLN A 361 33.35 -15.05 -17.71
C GLN A 361 33.58 -15.05 -16.17
N GLU A 362 33.22 -16.06 -15.36
CA GLU A 362 32.65 -17.42 -15.57
C GLU A 362 32.23 -17.97 -14.15
N ASP A 363 31.37 -18.98 -13.91
CA ASP A 363 30.50 -19.81 -14.78
C ASP A 363 29.37 -20.54 -13.98
N GLN A 364 28.58 -21.41 -14.67
CA GLN A 364 27.90 -22.65 -14.22
C GLN A 364 27.60 -22.91 -12.72
N ILE A 365 26.31 -23.03 -12.35
CA ILE A 365 25.75 -24.16 -11.53
C ILE A 365 24.30 -24.48 -12.00
N GLY A 366 23.97 -25.77 -11.98
CA GLY A 366 22.74 -26.46 -12.41
C GLY A 366 21.40 -25.94 -11.88
N LYS A 367 20.32 -26.02 -12.67
CA LYS A 367 19.48 -27.22 -12.97
C LYS A 367 18.66 -27.74 -11.79
N ALA A 368 17.34 -27.78 -12.03
CA ALA A 368 16.31 -28.60 -11.39
C ALA A 368 15.96 -28.33 -9.90
N HIS A 369 14.70 -27.98 -9.64
CA HIS A 369 13.71 -28.99 -9.21
C HIS A 369 12.28 -28.42 -9.33
N GLY A 370 11.42 -29.10 -10.09
CA GLY A 370 9.97 -28.85 -10.07
C GLY A 370 9.31 -29.76 -9.03
N PHE A 371 8.53 -29.18 -8.10
CA PHE A 371 7.76 -29.94 -7.13
C PHE A 371 6.34 -30.20 -7.65
N ASN A 372 6.11 -31.40 -8.16
CA ASN A 372 4.76 -31.94 -8.34
C ASN A 372 4.28 -32.54 -7.02
N PHE A 373 3.20 -32.01 -6.45
CA PHE A 373 2.44 -32.69 -5.40
C PHE A 373 1.22 -33.38 -6.01
N ALA A 374 1.24 -34.72 -6.00
CA ALA A 374 0.05 -35.55 -6.12
C ALA A 374 -0.12 -36.30 -4.78
N PRO A 375 -1.33 -36.34 -4.18
CA PRO A 375 -1.55 -37.00 -2.91
C PRO A 375 -1.89 -38.48 -3.10
N ASN A 376 -1.47 -39.35 -2.17
CA ASN A 376 -2.19 -40.60 -1.88
C ASN A 376 -1.81 -41.21 -0.51
N THR A 377 -2.85 -41.37 0.32
CA THR A 377 -3.16 -42.54 1.17
C THR A 377 -2.08 -43.27 1.99
N ALA A 378 -2.04 -42.96 3.29
CA ALA A 378 -2.27 -43.90 4.42
C ALA A 378 -1.35 -45.16 4.58
N PRO A 379 -1.49 -46.00 5.63
CA PRO A 379 -0.55 -45.92 6.75
C PRO A 379 0.17 -47.24 7.09
N THR A 380 1.38 -47.15 7.67
CA THR A 380 2.05 -48.29 8.31
C THR A 380 2.53 -47.97 9.74
N LYS A 381 2.54 -49.03 10.54
CA LYS A 381 2.73 -49.09 11.99
C LYS A 381 4.07 -49.77 12.30
N CYS A 382 4.45 -49.84 13.58
CA CYS A 382 5.70 -50.40 14.11
C CYS A 382 6.91 -49.45 13.91
N GLU A 383 7.94 -49.46 14.76
CA GLU A 383 8.29 -50.43 15.81
C GLU A 383 8.88 -49.74 17.06
N ASN A 384 8.96 -50.47 18.19
CA ASN A 384 9.65 -50.00 19.39
C ASN A 384 11.13 -50.41 19.32
N ASP A 385 12.03 -49.67 19.97
CA ASP A 385 13.04 -50.27 20.87
C ASP A 385 13.75 -49.20 21.74
N PRO A 386 14.46 -49.60 22.83
CA PRO A 386 14.61 -48.77 24.02
C PRO A 386 16.03 -48.25 24.32
N GLU A 387 16.10 -47.52 25.44
CA GLU A 387 17.26 -47.28 26.32
C GLU A 387 18.64 -46.98 25.71
N THR A 388 19.14 -45.79 26.06
CA THR A 388 20.48 -45.72 26.67
C THR A 388 20.53 -44.59 27.70
N LYS A 389 20.96 -44.92 28.92
CA LYS A 389 21.34 -43.98 29.99
C LYS A 389 22.86 -43.82 29.94
N HIS A 390 23.40 -42.66 30.32
CA HIS A 390 24.63 -42.56 31.11
C HIS A 390 24.83 -41.10 31.60
N GLU A 391 25.00 -40.97 32.93
CA GLU A 391 25.75 -39.94 33.71
C GLU A 391 25.49 -38.43 33.46
N ALA A 392 25.31 -37.55 34.47
CA ALA A 392 26.17 -37.25 35.64
C ALA A 392 27.56 -36.74 35.20
N GLU A 393 28.20 -35.73 35.78
CA GLU A 393 27.95 -34.83 36.92
C GLU A 393 28.82 -33.58 36.61
N ASP A 394 28.47 -32.36 37.03
CA ASP A 394 29.39 -31.49 37.81
C ASP A 394 28.85 -30.08 38.11
N ASP A 395 29.54 -29.40 39.02
CA ASP A 395 28.98 -28.44 39.96
C ASP A 395 29.49 -26.98 39.79
N LYS A 396 28.79 -26.03 40.44
CA LYS A 396 29.25 -24.68 40.86
C LYS A 396 30.00 -23.75 39.87
N ASN A 397 29.46 -22.54 39.71
CA ASN A 397 29.98 -21.40 40.52
C ASN A 397 29.07 -20.16 40.51
N ILE A 398 28.81 -19.63 41.70
CA ILE A 398 28.22 -18.31 41.94
C ILE A 398 29.35 -17.39 42.41
N LYS A 399 29.56 -16.24 41.77
CA LYS A 399 30.28 -15.10 42.36
C LYS A 399 29.70 -13.76 41.87
N THR A 400 28.87 -13.21 42.74
CA THR A 400 28.86 -11.81 43.20
C THR A 400 29.71 -10.80 42.44
N MET A 401 29.08 -9.73 41.95
CA MET A 401 29.65 -8.39 42.10
C MET A 401 28.54 -7.36 42.28
N GLU A 402 28.55 -6.72 43.45
CA GLU A 402 27.62 -5.68 43.88
C GLU A 402 28.36 -4.33 43.95
N ASN A 403 27.60 -3.24 43.87
CA ASN A 403 27.89 -1.90 44.39
C ASN A 403 29.05 -1.06 43.80
N SER A 404 28.67 0.03 43.12
CA SER A 404 28.95 1.43 43.51
C SER A 404 28.03 2.37 42.70
N LEU A 405 27.18 3.20 43.33
CA LEU A 405 27.44 4.61 43.72
C LEU A 405 27.79 5.53 42.50
N THR A 406 27.23 6.73 42.31
CA THR A 406 26.29 7.54 43.11
C THR A 406 25.59 8.61 42.26
N SER A 407 24.48 9.15 42.79
CA SER A 407 23.97 10.53 42.62
C SER A 407 24.83 11.57 41.90
N THR A 408 24.21 12.29 40.96
CA THR A 408 24.15 13.77 40.97
C THR A 408 22.85 14.26 40.33
N THR A 409 22.18 15.20 41.01
CA THR A 409 21.36 16.22 40.35
C THR A 409 22.27 17.15 39.56
N ASP A 410 21.76 17.82 38.52
CA ASP A 410 21.62 19.28 38.54
C ASP A 410 20.91 19.77 37.28
N GLU A 411 20.25 20.91 37.43
CA GLU A 411 19.54 21.64 36.38
C GLU A 411 20.53 22.23 35.37
N ASN A 412 20.12 22.39 34.12
CA ASN A 412 20.53 23.52 33.29
C ASN A 412 19.53 23.76 32.16
N ASP A 413 19.00 24.98 32.13
CA ASP A 413 18.33 25.56 30.97
C ASP A 413 19.31 25.66 29.78
N GLU A 414 18.88 25.22 28.60
CA GLU A 414 19.27 25.90 27.36
C GLU A 414 18.05 26.06 26.45
N GLY A 415 17.64 27.32 26.25
CA GLY A 415 16.54 27.67 25.36
C GLY A 415 16.90 27.49 23.89
N PHE A 416 15.94 27.07 23.07
CA PHE A 416 16.13 26.97 21.62
C PHE A 416 15.21 27.96 20.88
N ASN A 417 15.82 28.81 20.06
CA ASN A 417 15.17 29.94 19.42
C ASN A 417 14.02 29.55 18.48
N GLU A 418 12.91 30.28 18.60
CA GLU A 418 11.94 30.39 17.51
C GLU A 418 12.61 31.03 16.28
N THR A 419 12.52 30.37 15.13
CA THR A 419 12.83 31.01 13.84
C THR A 419 11.55 31.19 13.04
N ASN A 420 11.05 32.42 13.07
CA ASN A 420 9.96 32.89 12.20
C ASN A 420 10.25 32.59 10.72
N GLN A 421 9.31 31.94 10.05
CA GLN A 421 9.16 32.06 8.59
C GLN A 421 7.76 32.57 8.26
N ASN A 422 7.67 33.89 8.12
CA ASN A 422 6.58 34.54 7.40
C ASN A 422 6.53 33.99 5.97
N VAL A 423 5.46 33.27 5.62
CA VAL A 423 5.07 33.05 4.23
C VAL A 423 3.85 33.89 3.95
N GLN A 424 4.11 35.09 3.46
CA GLN A 424 3.14 36.04 2.96
C GLN A 424 2.42 35.41 1.76
N PHE A 425 1.10 35.25 1.85
CA PHE A 425 0.24 34.84 0.75
C PHE A 425 -0.52 36.06 0.26
N ASP A 426 -0.32 36.43 -1.01
CA ASP A 426 -1.03 37.53 -1.62
C ASP A 426 -2.53 37.18 -1.80
N GLU A 427 -3.39 37.91 -1.10
CA GLU A 427 -4.80 38.05 -1.46
C GLU A 427 -4.92 39.04 -2.62
N GLU A 428 -5.48 38.62 -3.76
CA GLU A 428 -6.35 39.52 -4.54
C GLU A 428 -7.25 38.79 -5.55
N ASN A 429 -8.46 39.34 -5.72
CA ASN A 429 -9.41 39.17 -6.84
C ASN A 429 -10.02 37.76 -7.04
N GLY A 430 -11.32 37.54 -6.86
CA GLY A 430 -12.44 38.47 -7.02
C GLY A 430 -13.45 37.90 -8.04
N ASP A 431 -14.66 37.62 -7.56
CA ASP A 431 -15.95 37.50 -8.27
C ASP A 431 -16.16 36.52 -9.45
N ILE A 432 -17.19 35.67 -9.28
CA ILE A 432 -18.49 35.72 -10.00
C ILE A 432 -19.19 34.36 -9.77
N PHE A 433 -20.27 34.34 -9.00
CA PHE A 433 -21.33 33.32 -9.09
C PHE A 433 -22.68 33.94 -8.68
N PRO A 434 -23.77 33.75 -9.46
CA PRO A 434 -25.05 34.37 -9.17
C PRO A 434 -25.81 33.62 -8.06
N SER A 435 -26.50 34.40 -7.22
CA SER A 435 -27.46 33.92 -6.24
C SER A 435 -28.81 33.61 -6.88
N SER A 436 -29.31 32.38 -6.72
CA SER A 436 -30.75 32.06 -6.72
C SER A 436 -31.00 30.57 -6.47
N ILE A 437 -31.52 30.26 -5.28
CA ILE A 437 -32.69 29.41 -5.02
C ILE A 437 -32.99 29.62 -3.53
N LYS A 438 -34.10 30.31 -3.23
CA LYS A 438 -34.74 30.24 -1.91
C LYS A 438 -35.74 29.11 -2.01
N GLU A 439 -35.55 28.05 -1.22
CA GLU A 439 -36.56 27.02 -1.06
C GLU A 439 -37.04 27.04 0.39
N ASN A 440 -38.35 27.21 0.57
CA ASN A 440 -38.96 27.34 1.89
C ASN A 440 -39.03 25.98 2.56
N VAL A 441 -38.48 25.86 3.77
CA VAL A 441 -38.76 24.73 4.67
C VAL A 441 -39.43 25.28 5.92
N SER A 442 -40.76 25.15 5.98
CA SER A 442 -41.52 25.37 7.21
C SER A 442 -41.28 24.20 8.16
N ILE A 443 -40.65 24.45 9.30
CA ILE A 443 -40.62 23.48 10.39
C ILE A 443 -41.93 23.66 11.17
N HIS A 444 -42.77 22.63 11.15
CA HIS A 444 -43.93 22.55 12.04
C HIS A 444 -43.42 22.26 13.45
N GLU A 445 -43.73 23.18 14.36
CA GLU A 445 -43.60 22.98 15.80
C GLU A 445 -44.83 22.22 16.29
N GLU A 446 -44.67 20.97 16.73
CA GLU A 446 -45.74 20.20 17.36
C GLU A 446 -45.31 19.74 18.75
N THR A 447 -45.84 20.41 19.75
CA THR A 447 -45.77 20.03 21.17
C THR A 447 -47.01 19.19 21.51
N ALA A 448 -46.83 17.97 22.03
CA ALA A 448 -47.77 17.36 22.99
C ALA A 448 -47.35 15.96 23.51
N LYS A 449 -47.01 15.94 24.81
CA LYS A 449 -47.23 14.90 25.85
C LYS A 449 -46.01 14.19 26.43
#